data_AF-A0A7W9E5Z2-F1
#
_entry.id   AF-A0A7W9E5Z2-F1
#
_cell.length_a   1.000
_cell.length_b   1.000
_cell.length_c   1.000
_cell.angle_alpha   90.00
_cell.angle_beta   90.00
_cell.angle_gamma   90.00
#
_symmetry.space_group_name_H-M   'P 1'
#
loop_
_entity.id
_entity.type
_entity.pdbx_description
1 polymer ?
#
loop_
_entity_poly.entity_id
_entity_poly.type
_entity_poly.pdbx_seq_one_letter_code
_entity_poly.pdbx_strand_id
1 'polypeptide(L)' 'MAKVKVHIFLKPGVLDVQGKAVEGALNGLGWTGVSEARVGKLIQFDYAGDDVEAEVKKMCDTLLANTVIESYRIEVE' A
#
# COMPACT_ATOMS: atom_id res chain seq x y z
N MET A 1 -8.69 6.79 20.93
CA MET A 1 -7.50 6.91 20.06
C MET A 1 -7.33 5.56 19.42
N ALA A 2 -7.46 5.49 18.11
CA ALA A 2 -7.40 4.25 17.35
C ALA A 2 -6.10 4.20 16.56
N LYS A 3 -5.52 3.01 16.44
CA LYS A 3 -4.29 2.82 15.67
C LYS A 3 -4.67 2.42 14.25
N VAL A 4 -4.28 3.24 13.29
CA VAL A 4 -4.67 3.08 11.89
C VAL A 4 -3.50 2.58 11.07
N LYS A 5 -3.77 1.61 10.18
CA LYS A 5 -2.86 1.19 9.12
C LYS A 5 -3.53 1.35 7.77
N VAL A 6 -2.85 2.01 6.84
CA VAL A 6 -3.28 2.14 5.46
C VAL A 6 -2.29 1.42 4.57
N HIS A 7 -2.73 0.33 3.96
CA HIS A 7 -2.00 -0.41 2.94
C HIS A 7 -2.33 0.17 1.57
N ILE A 8 -1.33 0.64 0.83
CA ILE A 8 -1.51 1.22 -0.51
C ILE A 8 -0.76 0.35 -1.52
N PHE A 9 -1.44 -0.02 -2.60
CA PHE A 9 -0.93 -0.90 -3.63
C PHE A 9 -1.36 -0.44 -5.03
N LEU A 10 -0.49 -0.64 -6.01
CA LEU A 10 -0.81 -0.32 -7.41
C LEU A 10 -1.99 -1.17 -7.90
N LYS A 11 -2.89 -0.55 -8.67
CA LYS A 11 -4.04 -1.24 -9.28
C LYS A 11 -3.59 -2.34 -10.25
N PRO A 12 -4.46 -3.34 -10.51
CA PRO A 12 -4.22 -4.31 -11.58
C PRO A 12 -3.96 -3.61 -12.92
N GLY A 13 -2.98 -4.10 -13.68
CA GLY A 13 -2.60 -3.53 -14.97
C GLY A 13 -1.63 -2.33 -14.90
N VAL A 14 -1.39 -1.75 -13.72
CA VAL A 14 -0.34 -0.75 -13.54
C VAL A 14 1.00 -1.45 -13.38
N LEU A 15 1.96 -1.08 -14.23
CA LEU A 15 3.32 -1.62 -14.19
C LEU A 15 4.06 -1.14 -12.95
N ASP A 16 4.60 -2.08 -12.19
CA ASP A 16 5.43 -1.81 -11.02
C ASP A 16 6.91 -2.03 -11.35
N VAL A 17 7.59 -0.94 -11.71
CA VAL A 17 9.03 -0.97 -12.04
C VAL A 17 9.87 -1.37 -10.81
N GLN A 18 9.45 -0.94 -9.61
CA GLN A 18 10.17 -1.25 -8.38
C GLN A 18 10.01 -2.72 -8.01
N GLY A 19 8.80 -3.26 -8.10
CA GLY A 19 8.49 -4.67 -7.93
C GLY A 19 9.33 -5.56 -8.86
N LYS A 20 9.42 -5.21 -10.14
CA LYS A 20 10.26 -5.95 -11.09
C LYS A 20 11.76 -5.88 -10.78
N ALA A 21 12.25 -4.74 -10.29
CA ALA A 21 13.63 -4.65 -9.83
C ALA A 21 13.91 -5.54 -8.61
N VAL A 22 12.99 -5.57 -7.64
CA VAL A 22 13.08 -6.44 -6.45
C VAL A 22 13.02 -7.91 -6.83
N GLU A 23 12.09 -8.31 -7.71
CA GLU A 23 11.99 -9.67 -8.26
C GLU A 23 13.31 -10.10 -8.92
N GLY A 24 13.87 -9.25 -9.79
CA GLY A 24 15.14 -9.53 -10.45
C GLY A 24 16.31 -9.67 -9.47
N ALA A 25 16.38 -8.81 -8.45
CA ALA A 25 17.42 -8.88 -7.42
C ALA A 25 17.33 -10.18 -6.60
N LEU A 26 16.13 -10.57 -6.18
CA LEU A 26 15.90 -11.82 -5.43
C LEU A 26 16.26 -13.05 -6.27
N ASN A 27 15.84 -13.07 -7.55
CA ASN A 27 16.21 -14.13 -8.48
C ASN A 27 17.73 -14.21 -8.68
N GLY A 28 18.41 -13.07 -8.84
CA GLY A 28 19.87 -13.00 -8.98
C GLY A 28 20.64 -13.48 -7.75
N LEU A 29 20.04 -13.43 -6.57
CA LEU A 29 20.59 -13.94 -5.31
C LEU A 29 20.26 -15.42 -5.04
N GLY A 30 19.54 -16.09 -5.96
CA GLY A 30 19.25 -17.53 -5.90
C GLY A 30 17.85 -17.89 -5.44
N TRP A 31 16.98 -16.94 -5.10
CA TRP A 31 15.57 -17.19 -4.79
C TRP A 31 14.71 -17.25 -6.05
N THR A 32 14.93 -18.30 -6.86
CA THR A 32 14.31 -18.45 -8.19
C THR A 32 12.79 -18.71 -8.18
N GLY A 33 12.21 -18.97 -7.01
CA GLY A 33 10.77 -19.17 -6.83
C GLY A 33 9.97 -17.87 -6.66
N VAL A 34 10.62 -16.70 -6.65
CA VAL A 34 9.94 -15.41 -6.50
C VAL A 34 9.45 -14.90 -7.85
N SER A 35 8.14 -14.68 -7.96
CA SER A 35 7.48 -14.14 -9.14
C SER A 35 6.42 -13.11 -8.75
N GLU A 36 6.17 -12.15 -9.63
CA GLU A 36 5.14 -11.12 -9.48
C GLU A 36 5.30 -10.30 -8.20
N ALA A 37 6.55 -9.94 -7.87
CA ALA A 37 6.81 -9.08 -6.72
C ALA A 37 6.17 -7.70 -6.95
N ARG A 38 5.44 -7.22 -5.94
CA ARG A 38 4.77 -5.92 -5.94
C ARG A 38 5.24 -5.12 -4.74
N VAL A 39 5.52 -3.85 -4.94
CA VAL A 39 5.87 -2.91 -3.90
C VAL A 39 4.74 -1.91 -3.71
N GLY A 40 4.40 -1.68 -2.45
CA GLY A 40 3.38 -0.75 -2.01
C GLY A 40 3.86 0.07 -0.82
N LYS A 41 2.94 0.81 -0.21
CA LYS A 41 3.21 1.62 0.99
C LYS A 41 2.38 1.10 2.16
N LEU A 42 2.95 1.16 3.35
CA LEU A 42 2.24 1.03 4.61
C LEU A 42 2.38 2.36 5.35
N ILE A 43 1.26 3.02 5.63
CA ILE A 43 1.23 4.24 6.43
C ILE A 43 0.54 3.91 7.75
N GLN A 44 1.21 4.20 8.87
CA GLN A 44 0.70 3.93 10.21
C GLN A 44 0.66 5.22 11.01
N PHE A 45 -0.45 5.47 11.71
CA PHE A 45 -0.62 6.63 12.56
C PHE A 45 -1.70 6.40 13.60
N ASP A 46 -1.63 7.12 14.72
CA ASP A 46 -2.70 7.15 15.70
C ASP A 46 -3.68 8.27 15.34
N TYR A 47 -4.98 7.98 15.41
CA TYR A 47 -6.04 8.95 15.15
C TYR A 47 -6.99 9.05 16.35
N ALA A 48 -7.30 10.28 16.76
CA ALA A 48 -8.24 10.57 17.82
C ALA A 48 -9.38 11.41 17.24
N GLY A 49 -10.50 10.75 16.98
CA GLY A 49 -11.71 11.36 16.44
C GLY A 49 -12.83 10.33 16.36
N ASP A 50 -14.03 10.82 16.08
CA ASP A 50 -15.19 9.97 15.78
C ASP A 50 -15.11 9.49 14.32
N ASP A 51 -15.83 8.41 14.01
CA ASP A 51 -15.94 7.85 12.66
C ASP A 51 -14.57 7.67 11.95
N VAL A 52 -13.65 6.98 12.64
CA VAL A 52 -12.25 6.78 12.22
C VAL A 52 -12.15 6.29 10.78
N GLU A 53 -12.99 5.33 10.40
CA GLU A 53 -12.96 4.77 9.03
C GLU A 53 -13.31 5.82 7.97
N ALA A 54 -14.37 6.61 8.18
CA ALA A 54 -14.77 7.63 7.20
C ALA A 54 -13.73 8.74 7.06
N GLU A 55 -13.14 9.18 8.17
CA GLU A 55 -12.10 10.21 8.14
C GLU A 55 -10.81 9.71 7.50
N VAL A 56 -10.37 8.48 7.83
CA VAL A 56 -9.20 7.89 7.17
C VAL A 56 -9.46 7.66 5.68
N LYS A 57 -10.68 7.29 5.29
CA LYS A 57 -11.04 7.18 3.87
C LYS A 57 -10.89 8.53 3.15
N LYS A 58 -11.35 9.64 3.74
CA LYS A 58 -11.15 10.99 3.19
C LYS A 58 -9.66 11.34 3.06
N MET A 59 -8.85 11.00 4.05
CA MET A 59 -7.40 11.20 3.98
C MET A 59 -6.78 10.42 2.81
N CYS A 60 -7.23 9.17 2.59
CA CYS A 60 -6.77 8.34 1.48
C CYS A 60 -7.15 8.93 0.13
N ASP A 61 -8.39 9.36 -0.04
CA ASP A 61 -8.90 9.93 -1.29
C ASP A 61 -8.31 11.32 -1.61
N THR A 62 -7.89 12.06 -0.58
CA THR A 62 -7.36 13.43 -0.73
C THR A 62 -5.84 13.47 -0.88
N LEU A 63 -5.11 12.61 -0.16
CA LEU A 63 -3.66 12.74 -0.03
C LEU A 63 -2.91 11.40 -0.04
N LEU A 64 -3.34 10.42 0.76
CA LEU A 64 -2.46 9.29 1.05
C LEU A 64 -2.26 8.38 -0.16
N ALA A 65 -3.29 8.22 -1.00
CA ALA A 65 -3.24 7.38 -2.19
C ALA A 65 -3.50 8.19 -3.46
N ASN A 66 -2.75 7.91 -4.52
CA ASN A 66 -3.10 8.35 -5.86
C ASN A 66 -4.19 7.42 -6.43
N THR A 67 -5.45 7.75 -6.19
CA THR A 67 -6.62 6.92 -6.55
C THR A 67 -6.78 6.65 -8.05
N VAL A 68 -6.00 7.30 -8.94
CA VAL A 68 -5.96 6.96 -10.36
C VAL A 68 -5.28 5.61 -10.56
N ILE A 69 -4.10 5.42 -9.96
CA ILE A 69 -3.21 4.27 -10.19
C ILE A 69 -3.02 3.35 -8.98
N GLU A 70 -3.40 3.78 -7.78
CA GLU A 70 -3.29 3.05 -6.53
C GLU A 70 -4.69 2.71 -5.98
N SER A 71 -4.75 1.61 -5.23
CA SER A 71 -5.85 1.18 -4.37
C SER A 71 -5.33 1.09 -2.94
N TYR A 72 -6.23 1.14 -1.96
CA TYR A 72 -5.85 1.07 -0.56
C TYR A 72 -6.79 0.18 0.28
N ARG A 73 -6.28 -0.32 1.41
CA ARG A 73 -7.04 -0.99 2.47
C ARG A 73 -6.73 -0.30 3.80
N ILE A 74 -7.76 -0.04 4.58
CA ILE A 74 -7.65 0.54 5.92
C ILE A 74 -7.86 -0.57 6.95
N GLU A 75 -7.02 -0.59 7.98
CA GLU A 75 -7.17 -1.41 9.18
C GLU A 75 -7.17 -0.47 10.39
N VAL A 76 -8.11 -0.67 11.30
CA VAL A 76 -8.25 0.10 12.54
C VAL A 76 -8.17 -0.88 13.72
N GLU A 77 -7.26 -0.59 14.65
CA GLU A 77 -7.08 -1.31 15.93
C GLU A 77 -7.50 -0.44 17.12
#